data_AF-A0AAW1IMG2-F1
#
_entry.id   AF-A0AAW1IMG2-F1
#
_cell.length_a   1.000
_cell.length_b   1.000
_cell.length_c   1.000
_cell.angle_alpha   90.00
_cell.angle_beta   90.00
_cell.angle_gamma   90.00
#
_symmetry.space_group_name_H-M   'P 1'
#
loop_
_entity.id
_entity.type
_entity.pdbx_description
1 polymer ?
#
loop_
_entity_poly.entity_id
_entity_poly.type
_entity_poly.pdbx_seq_one_letter_code
_entity_poly.pdbx_strand_id
1 'polypeptide(L)'
;MRGEWSGLQALFLNECPYAYCAHCFAHRLQLALIAASRDVISVYQFFSKLTFIVNIITSSAKRHDQLQAAHLAEIERLLELEELETGKGKNQIDTVKRAGDTRWGSHFGSLNSLLNMYNASCSVLQTVIKEGKGAQRGEADKAYDDMTSFEFVHVLHIMIQILGITNDLCQALQRKSQDILNDMHLVSNTKILIQKLRDDGWENLLQQVLLFCNNHDIEKLNLKSQLNLFLLEIKEHPQLDSLKSISDLCRWLAETEKGEIYYLIDRLVRLVLTLPVSTATAERAFSAMKLIKTALRNRMEDDYLTDSLIVYVEKGIAKEFDIDSIIDEFASKKDRRSLLKIWRTNK
;
A
#
# COMPACT_ATOMS: atom_id res chain seq x y z
N MET A 1 -16.36 -14.22 12.27
CA MET A 1 -16.09 -13.91 13.70
C MET A 1 -16.90 -12.72 14.24
N ARG A 2 -17.32 -11.75 13.41
CA ARG A 2 -18.22 -10.67 13.85
C ARG A 2 -19.68 -11.00 13.56
N GLY A 3 -20.47 -11.01 14.62
CA GLY A 3 -21.92 -11.07 14.63
C GLY A 3 -22.32 -10.70 16.05
N GLU A 4 -23.10 -9.64 16.21
CA GLU A 4 -23.52 -9.13 17.52
C GLU A 4 -24.29 -10.21 18.32
N TRP A 5 -24.94 -11.14 17.60
CA TRP A 5 -25.81 -12.17 18.16
C TRP A 5 -25.28 -13.60 17.99
N SER A 6 -24.41 -13.83 16.98
CA SER A 6 -23.93 -15.16 16.58
C SER A 6 -22.44 -15.22 16.26
N GLY A 7 -21.71 -14.12 16.48
CA GLY A 7 -20.26 -14.09 16.30
C GLY A 7 -19.54 -14.80 17.44
N LEU A 8 -18.38 -15.39 17.13
CA LEU A 8 -17.53 -16.07 18.12
C LEU A 8 -17.25 -15.19 19.36
N GLN A 9 -17.07 -13.88 19.16
CA GLN A 9 -16.91 -12.92 20.26
C GLN A 9 -18.15 -12.83 21.16
N ALA A 10 -19.36 -12.80 20.59
CA ALA A 10 -20.61 -12.73 21.35
C ALA A 10 -20.84 -14.03 22.15
N LEU A 11 -20.51 -15.18 21.55
CA LEU A 11 -20.56 -16.47 22.24
C LEU A 11 -19.60 -16.54 23.43
N PHE A 12 -18.35 -16.07 23.26
CA PHE A 12 -17.38 -16.03 24.35
C PHE A 12 -17.76 -15.04 25.47
N LEU A 13 -18.35 -13.90 25.12
CA LEU A 13 -18.80 -12.91 26.11
C LEU A 13 -20.04 -13.39 26.90
N ASN A 14 -20.88 -14.26 26.32
CA ASN A 14 -21.98 -14.89 27.04
C ASN A 14 -21.49 -15.85 28.14
N GLU A 15 -20.40 -16.56 27.90
CA GLU A 15 -19.81 -17.47 28.89
C GLU A 15 -18.84 -16.76 29.85
N CYS A 16 -18.13 -15.73 29.38
CA CYS A 16 -17.17 -14.96 30.16
C CYS A 16 -17.35 -13.44 29.94
N PRO A 17 -18.20 -12.77 30.74
CA PRO A 17 -18.53 -11.36 30.56
C PRO A 17 -17.34 -10.40 30.67
N TYR A 18 -16.28 -10.83 31.36
CA TYR A 18 -15.06 -10.05 31.57
C TYR A 18 -13.98 -10.32 30.50
N ALA A 19 -14.25 -11.18 29.51
CA ALA A 19 -13.29 -11.49 28.47
C ALA A 19 -12.98 -10.26 27.61
N TYR A 20 -11.69 -9.91 27.51
CA TYR A 20 -11.24 -8.82 26.65
C TYR A 20 -10.91 -9.34 25.25
N CYS A 21 -11.77 -9.05 24.27
CA CYS A 21 -11.50 -9.35 22.87
C CYS A 21 -10.64 -8.26 22.22
N ALA A 22 -9.35 -8.52 22.10
CA ALA A 22 -8.46 -7.74 21.24
C ALA A 22 -8.51 -8.26 19.80
N HIS A 23 -8.60 -7.34 18.83
CA HIS A 23 -8.41 -7.71 17.42
C HIS A 23 -6.93 -7.95 17.12
N CYS A 24 -6.65 -8.98 16.32
CA CYS A 24 -5.29 -9.27 15.85
C CYS A 24 -4.65 -8.05 15.18
N PHE A 25 -3.50 -7.60 15.69
CA PHE A 25 -2.79 -6.42 15.16
C PHE A 25 -2.34 -6.63 13.73
N ALA A 26 -1.90 -7.83 13.36
CA ALA A 26 -1.56 -8.15 11.97
C ALA A 26 -2.78 -8.04 11.04
N HIS A 27 -3.97 -8.43 11.50
CA HIS A 27 -5.19 -8.27 10.72
C HIS A 27 -5.58 -6.78 10.56
N ARG A 28 -5.45 -5.98 11.63
CA ARG A 28 -5.70 -4.54 11.57
C ARG A 28 -4.72 -3.84 10.63
N LEU A 29 -3.45 -4.21 10.67
CA LEU A 29 -2.41 -3.71 9.77
C LEU A 29 -2.76 -4.04 8.31
N GLN A 30 -3.14 -5.30 8.02
CA GLN A 30 -3.54 -5.70 6.67
C GLN A 30 -4.75 -4.90 6.15
N LEU A 31 -5.75 -4.64 6.99
CA LEU A 31 -6.90 -3.82 6.59
C LEU A 31 -6.51 -2.37 6.32
N ALA A 32 -5.62 -1.79 7.12
CA ALA A 32 -5.12 -0.44 6.90
C ALA A 32 -4.33 -0.32 5.59
N LEU A 33 -3.47 -1.30 5.31
CA LEU A 33 -2.69 -1.33 4.06
C LEU A 33 -3.59 -1.49 2.83
N ILE A 34 -4.62 -2.35 2.91
CA ILE A 34 -5.62 -2.49 1.84
C ILE A 34 -6.33 -1.15 1.60
N ALA A 35 -6.80 -0.48 2.66
CA ALA A 35 -7.50 0.79 2.54
C ALA A 35 -6.59 1.85 1.87
N ALA A 36 -5.40 2.07 2.42
CA ALA A 36 -4.44 3.04 1.89
C ALA A 36 -4.06 2.76 0.43
N SER A 37 -3.90 1.48 0.05
CA SER A 37 -3.56 1.11 -1.33
C SER A 37 -4.67 1.39 -2.35
N ARG A 38 -5.94 1.31 -1.92
CA ARG A 38 -7.10 1.55 -2.79
C ARG A 38 -7.31 3.02 -3.09
N ASP A 39 -6.85 3.89 -2.18
CA ASP A 39 -6.90 5.33 -2.35
C ASP A 39 -5.83 5.84 -3.33
N VAL A 40 -4.81 5.02 -3.63
CA VAL A 40 -3.82 5.30 -4.67
C VAL A 40 -4.24 4.69 -6.00
N ILE A 41 -4.75 5.52 -6.91
CA ILE A 41 -5.35 5.10 -8.19
C ILE A 41 -4.43 4.15 -8.99
N SER A 42 -3.14 4.48 -9.10
CA SER A 42 -2.16 3.66 -9.84
C SER A 42 -1.98 2.27 -9.21
N VAL A 43 -1.98 2.17 -7.88
CA VAL A 43 -1.86 0.90 -7.15
C VAL A 43 -3.15 0.08 -7.29
N TYR A 44 -4.32 0.74 -7.21
CA TYR A 44 -5.60 0.09 -7.45
C TYR A 44 -5.71 -0.49 -8.88
N GLN A 45 -5.35 0.31 -9.88
CA GLN A 45 -5.31 -0.11 -11.29
C GLN A 45 -4.34 -1.27 -11.48
N PHE A 46 -3.15 -1.19 -10.88
CA PHE A 46 -2.16 -2.26 -10.92
C PHE A 46 -2.72 -3.59 -10.37
N PHE A 47 -3.35 -3.59 -9.19
CA PHE A 47 -3.93 -4.83 -8.64
C PHE A 47 -5.12 -5.35 -9.45
N SER A 48 -5.87 -4.47 -10.11
CA SER A 48 -6.91 -4.87 -11.05
C SER A 48 -6.31 -5.58 -12.27
N LYS A 49 -5.24 -5.00 -12.86
CA LYS A 49 -4.48 -5.62 -13.97
C LYS A 49 -3.85 -6.94 -13.55
N LEU A 50 -3.21 -6.99 -12.38
CA LEU A 50 -2.63 -8.20 -11.82
C LEU A 50 -3.68 -9.31 -11.73
N THR A 51 -4.84 -9.03 -11.14
CA THR A 51 -5.92 -10.01 -10.98
C THR A 51 -6.40 -10.51 -12.33
N PHE A 52 -6.54 -9.62 -13.31
CA PHE A 52 -6.90 -9.97 -14.68
C PHE A 52 -5.87 -10.89 -15.35
N ILE A 53 -4.59 -10.54 -15.29
CA ILE A 53 -3.46 -11.34 -15.81
C ILE A 53 -3.44 -12.74 -15.18
N VAL A 54 -3.48 -12.80 -13.84
CA VAL A 54 -3.45 -14.06 -13.09
C VAL A 54 -4.64 -14.93 -13.48
N ASN A 55 -5.84 -14.35 -13.59
CA ASN A 55 -7.04 -15.09 -13.99
C ASN A 55 -6.91 -15.69 -15.39
N ILE A 56 -6.36 -14.95 -16.36
CA ILE A 56 -6.14 -15.49 -17.71
C ILE A 56 -5.17 -16.67 -17.67
N ILE A 57 -4.02 -16.50 -17.02
CA ILE A 57 -2.97 -17.53 -16.97
C ILE A 57 -3.44 -18.78 -16.22
N THR A 58 -4.27 -18.61 -15.18
CA THR A 58 -4.71 -19.71 -14.30
C THR A 58 -6.14 -20.20 -14.56
N SER A 59 -6.78 -19.76 -15.65
CA SER A 59 -8.19 -20.07 -15.93
C SER A 59 -8.46 -21.51 -16.36
N SER A 60 -7.44 -22.27 -16.77
CA SER A 60 -7.60 -23.68 -17.14
C SER A 60 -6.40 -24.53 -16.76
N ALA A 61 -6.63 -25.83 -16.53
CA ALA A 61 -5.57 -26.79 -16.26
C ALA A 61 -4.52 -26.82 -17.38
N LYS A 62 -4.94 -26.76 -18.66
CA LYS A 62 -4.02 -26.67 -19.80
C LYS A 62 -3.05 -25.49 -19.67
N ARG A 63 -3.53 -24.30 -19.29
CA ARG A 63 -2.68 -23.11 -19.15
C ARG A 63 -1.75 -23.22 -17.94
N HIS A 64 -2.20 -23.87 -16.89
CA HIS A 64 -1.36 -24.17 -15.73
C HIS A 64 -0.20 -25.11 -16.09
N ASP A 65 -0.47 -26.17 -16.84
CA ASP A 65 0.57 -27.10 -17.31
C ASP A 65 1.55 -26.40 -18.26
N GLN A 66 1.03 -25.56 -19.18
CA GLN A 66 1.86 -24.73 -20.06
C GLN A 66 2.75 -23.77 -19.29
N LEU A 67 2.22 -23.13 -18.24
CA LEU A 67 2.96 -22.23 -17.38
C LEU A 67 4.12 -22.96 -16.67
N GLN A 68 3.84 -24.13 -16.09
CA GLN A 68 4.85 -24.94 -15.41
C GLN A 68 5.93 -25.41 -16.39
N ALA A 69 5.54 -25.88 -17.58
CA ALA A 69 6.47 -26.31 -18.61
C ALA A 69 7.37 -25.16 -19.09
N ALA A 70 6.79 -23.98 -19.34
CA ALA A 70 7.55 -22.80 -19.73
C ALA A 70 8.50 -22.32 -18.63
N HIS A 71 8.08 -22.39 -17.36
CA HIS A 71 8.92 -22.04 -16.23
C HIS A 71 10.08 -23.00 -16.04
N LEU A 72 9.84 -24.31 -16.21
CA LEU A 72 10.88 -25.34 -16.15
C LEU A 72 11.93 -25.16 -17.26
N ALA A 73 11.49 -24.90 -18.50
CA ALA A 73 12.40 -24.63 -19.61
C ALA A 73 13.26 -23.39 -19.36
N GLU A 74 12.70 -22.35 -18.73
CA GLU A 74 13.46 -21.16 -18.37
C GLU A 74 14.47 -21.43 -17.25
N ILE A 75 14.08 -22.20 -16.21
CA ILE A 75 15.01 -22.62 -15.16
C ILE A 75 16.17 -23.42 -15.76
N GLU A 76 15.89 -24.35 -16.67
CA GLU A 76 16.90 -25.16 -17.35
C GLU A 76 17.87 -24.28 -18.14
N ARG A 77 17.34 -23.32 -18.93
CA ARG A 77 18.14 -22.34 -19.66
C ARG A 77 19.04 -21.50 -18.74
N LEU A 78 18.52 -21.05 -17.60
CA LEU A 78 19.28 -20.25 -16.63
C LEU A 78 20.34 -21.07 -15.88
N LEU A 79 20.10 -22.36 -15.67
CA LEU A 79 21.10 -23.29 -15.13
C LEU A 79 22.24 -23.54 -16.13
N GLU A 80 21.91 -23.67 -17.43
CA GLU A 80 22.90 -23.81 -18.50
C GLU A 80 23.79 -22.57 -18.64
N LEU A 81 23.24 -21.38 -18.39
CA LEU A 81 23.97 -20.11 -18.39
C LEU A 81 24.73 -19.82 -17.08
N GLU A 82 24.71 -20.75 -16.12
CA GLU A 82 25.28 -20.59 -14.78
C GLU A 82 24.73 -19.37 -13.99
N GLU A 83 23.56 -18.85 -14.38
CA GLU A 83 22.89 -17.74 -13.68
C GLU A 83 22.11 -18.22 -12.44
N LEU A 84 21.86 -19.52 -12.33
CA LEU A 84 21.21 -20.15 -11.17
C LEU A 84 22.06 -21.27 -10.57
N GLU A 85 22.01 -21.38 -9.25
CA GLU A 85 22.61 -22.50 -8.51
C GLU A 85 21.58 -23.59 -8.23
N THR A 86 22.00 -24.85 -8.33
CA THR A 86 21.20 -25.99 -7.86
C THR A 86 21.28 -26.12 -6.33
N GLY A 87 20.16 -26.42 -5.68
CA GLY A 87 20.13 -26.57 -4.22
C GLY A 87 18.79 -27.08 -3.70
N LYS A 88 18.80 -27.71 -2.51
CA LYS A 88 17.59 -28.28 -1.91
C LYS A 88 16.56 -27.19 -1.63
N GLY A 89 15.44 -27.23 -2.36
CA GLY A 89 14.37 -26.25 -2.26
C GLY A 89 14.49 -25.02 -3.17
N LYS A 90 15.56 -24.90 -3.97
CA LYS A 90 15.68 -23.90 -5.04
C LYS A 90 14.94 -24.38 -6.30
N ASN A 91 14.49 -23.44 -7.15
CA ASN A 91 13.90 -23.71 -8.48
C ASN A 91 12.68 -24.66 -8.46
N GLN A 92 11.82 -24.54 -7.43
CA GLN A 92 10.63 -25.38 -7.30
C GLN A 92 9.58 -25.03 -8.35
N ILE A 93 8.88 -26.05 -8.82
CA ILE A 93 7.67 -25.89 -9.63
C ILE A 93 6.61 -25.25 -8.73
N ASP A 94 6.25 -24.00 -9.02
CA ASP A 94 5.15 -23.28 -8.39
C ASP A 94 4.21 -22.76 -9.48
N THR A 95 3.08 -22.20 -9.07
CA THR A 95 2.15 -21.47 -9.94
C THR A 95 2.10 -20.01 -9.55
N VAL A 96 1.61 -19.17 -10.46
CA VAL A 96 1.22 -17.82 -10.07
C VAL A 96 0.10 -17.92 -9.04
N LYS A 97 0.35 -17.37 -7.85
CA LYS A 97 -0.57 -17.40 -6.72
C LYS A 97 -1.66 -16.37 -6.93
N ARG A 98 -2.92 -16.77 -6.74
CA ARG A 98 -4.04 -15.82 -6.67
C ARG A 98 -4.02 -15.11 -5.32
N ALA A 99 -4.06 -13.79 -5.35
CA ALA A 99 -4.31 -13.01 -4.15
C ALA A 99 -5.78 -13.20 -3.73
N GLY A 100 -6.03 -13.34 -2.44
CA GLY A 100 -7.37 -13.33 -1.88
C GLY A 100 -7.74 -11.92 -1.44
N ASP A 101 -8.97 -11.49 -1.75
CA ASP A 101 -9.49 -10.11 -1.56
C ASP A 101 -9.37 -9.55 -0.13
N THR A 102 -9.15 -10.41 0.86
CA THR A 102 -9.20 -10.08 2.29
C THR A 102 -7.84 -10.13 3.00
N ARG A 103 -6.77 -10.56 2.33
CA ARG A 103 -5.45 -10.76 2.97
C ARG A 103 -4.33 -10.16 2.14
N TRP A 104 -3.87 -8.98 2.55
CA TRP A 104 -2.76 -8.27 1.89
C TRP A 104 -1.46 -9.11 1.77
N GLY A 105 -1.20 -10.00 2.73
CA GLY A 105 -0.07 -10.95 2.64
C GLY A 105 -0.17 -11.93 1.45
N SER A 106 -1.37 -12.24 0.98
CA SER A 106 -1.55 -13.05 -0.24
C SER A 106 -1.21 -12.29 -1.52
N HIS A 107 -1.38 -10.96 -1.52
CA HIS A 107 -0.92 -10.10 -2.62
C HIS A 107 0.60 -10.17 -2.74
N PHE A 108 1.34 -10.13 -1.62
CA PHE A 108 2.80 -10.28 -1.65
C PHE A 108 3.24 -11.61 -2.28
N GLY A 109 2.57 -12.71 -1.91
CA GLY A 109 2.81 -14.02 -2.53
C GLY A 109 2.50 -14.03 -4.03
N SER A 110 1.40 -13.38 -4.45
CA SER A 110 1.01 -13.24 -5.85
C SER A 110 2.07 -12.46 -6.66
N LEU A 111 2.53 -11.32 -6.14
CA LEU A 111 3.54 -10.50 -6.81
C LEU A 111 4.87 -11.25 -6.99
N ASN A 112 5.38 -11.88 -5.93
CA ASN A 112 6.62 -12.66 -6.03
C ASN A 112 6.47 -13.83 -7.00
N SER A 113 5.33 -14.52 -6.98
CA SER A 113 5.10 -15.62 -7.92
C SER A 113 5.04 -15.14 -9.38
N LEU A 114 4.44 -13.98 -9.65
CA LEU A 114 4.41 -13.41 -10.99
C LEU A 114 5.81 -12.95 -11.42
N LEU A 115 6.58 -12.31 -10.53
CA LEU A 115 7.95 -11.87 -10.82
C LEU A 115 8.85 -13.08 -11.15
N ASN A 116 8.78 -14.14 -10.35
CA ASN A 116 9.55 -15.37 -10.56
C ASN A 116 9.16 -16.11 -11.86
N MET A 117 7.89 -16.01 -12.26
CA MET A 117 7.36 -16.68 -13.45
C MET A 117 7.09 -15.70 -14.59
N TYR A 118 7.78 -14.55 -14.62
CA TYR A 118 7.45 -13.47 -15.55
C TYR A 118 7.58 -13.91 -17.02
N ASN A 119 8.72 -14.48 -17.40
CA ASN A 119 8.95 -14.99 -18.76
C ASN A 119 7.94 -16.09 -19.13
N ALA A 120 7.71 -17.05 -18.24
CA ALA A 120 6.73 -18.12 -18.46
C ALA A 120 5.31 -17.57 -18.63
N SER A 121 4.94 -16.55 -17.86
CA SER A 121 3.66 -15.85 -17.95
C SER A 121 3.52 -15.14 -19.30
N CYS A 122 4.56 -14.46 -19.77
CA CYS A 122 4.61 -13.85 -21.11
C CYS A 122 4.39 -14.92 -22.19
N SER A 123 5.10 -16.04 -22.11
CA SER A 123 4.98 -17.14 -23.09
C SER A 123 3.57 -17.73 -23.13
N VAL A 124 2.93 -17.93 -21.98
CA VAL A 124 1.55 -18.43 -21.92
C VAL A 124 0.58 -17.43 -22.57
N LEU A 125 0.71 -16.13 -22.26
CA LEU A 125 -0.13 -15.10 -22.87
C LEU A 125 0.07 -15.05 -24.39
N GLN A 126 1.31 -15.09 -24.87
CA GLN A 126 1.62 -15.15 -26.30
C GLN A 126 1.06 -16.39 -27.00
N THR A 127 1.10 -17.55 -26.34
CA THR A 127 0.46 -18.77 -26.86
C THR A 127 -1.05 -18.59 -26.95
N VAL A 128 -1.69 -17.99 -25.94
CA VAL A 128 -3.13 -17.70 -25.98
C VAL A 128 -3.47 -16.67 -27.07
N ILE A 129 -2.59 -15.69 -27.35
CA ILE A 129 -2.79 -14.73 -28.45
C ILE A 129 -2.74 -15.45 -29.81
N LYS A 130 -1.83 -16.41 -29.97
CA LYS A 130 -1.66 -17.18 -31.22
C LYS A 130 -2.78 -18.22 -31.43
N GLU A 131 -3.15 -18.96 -30.39
CA GLU A 131 -4.11 -20.07 -30.47
C GLU A 131 -5.56 -19.67 -30.17
N GLY A 132 -5.76 -18.55 -29.46
CA GLY A 132 -7.06 -18.12 -28.95
C GLY A 132 -8.00 -17.57 -30.02
N LYS A 133 -9.30 -17.52 -29.68
CA LYS A 133 -10.36 -17.01 -30.55
C LYS A 133 -11.16 -15.92 -29.84
N GLY A 134 -11.62 -14.93 -30.61
CA GLY A 134 -12.53 -13.87 -30.13
C GLY A 134 -12.02 -13.16 -28.88
N ALA A 135 -12.88 -13.06 -27.86
CA ALA A 135 -12.59 -12.36 -26.60
C ALA A 135 -11.32 -12.88 -25.91
N GLN A 136 -11.09 -14.19 -25.88
CA GLN A 136 -9.92 -14.79 -25.23
C GLN A 136 -8.60 -14.28 -25.82
N ARG A 137 -8.55 -14.08 -27.14
CA ARG A 137 -7.36 -13.54 -27.82
C ARG A 137 -7.13 -12.08 -27.44
N GLY A 138 -8.17 -11.25 -27.49
CA GLY A 138 -8.06 -9.82 -27.14
C GLY A 138 -7.76 -9.59 -25.65
N GLU A 139 -8.31 -10.42 -24.77
CA GLU A 139 -8.01 -10.38 -23.34
C GLU A 139 -6.55 -10.75 -23.04
N ALA A 140 -6.01 -11.77 -23.72
CA ALA A 140 -4.62 -12.17 -23.58
C ALA A 140 -3.65 -11.12 -24.15
N ASP A 141 -4.00 -10.50 -25.28
CA ASP A 141 -3.26 -9.40 -25.91
C ASP A 141 -3.15 -8.20 -24.96
N LYS A 142 -4.29 -7.76 -24.43
CA LYS A 142 -4.33 -6.70 -23.41
C LYS A 142 -3.53 -7.04 -22.15
N ALA A 143 -3.65 -8.28 -21.65
CA ALA A 143 -2.91 -8.72 -20.48
C ALA A 143 -1.40 -8.73 -20.73
N TYR A 144 -0.98 -9.11 -21.94
CA TYR A 144 0.42 -9.05 -22.36
C TYR A 144 0.91 -7.60 -22.40
N ASP A 145 0.19 -6.70 -23.09
CA ASP A 145 0.53 -5.28 -23.16
C ASP A 145 0.63 -4.62 -21.79
N ASP A 146 -0.33 -4.90 -20.90
CA ASP A 146 -0.32 -4.41 -19.52
C ASP A 146 0.93 -4.93 -18.79
N MET A 147 1.25 -6.23 -18.89
CA MET A 147 2.36 -6.86 -18.18
C MET A 147 3.74 -6.42 -18.71
N THR A 148 3.84 -6.09 -19.99
CA THR A 148 5.05 -5.55 -20.64
C THR A 148 5.09 -4.03 -20.66
N SER A 149 4.20 -3.36 -19.92
CA SER A 149 4.26 -1.90 -19.76
C SER A 149 5.26 -1.52 -18.66
N PHE A 150 6.03 -0.45 -18.89
CA PHE A 150 6.93 0.10 -17.86
C PHE A 150 6.18 0.43 -16.56
N GLU A 151 4.97 0.98 -16.68
CA GLU A 151 4.13 1.32 -15.53
C GLU A 151 3.83 0.10 -14.65
N PHE A 152 3.43 -1.02 -15.26
CA PHE A 152 3.11 -2.23 -14.52
C PHE A 152 4.35 -2.79 -13.81
N VAL A 153 5.49 -2.87 -14.51
CA VAL A 153 6.75 -3.34 -13.93
C VAL A 153 7.22 -2.42 -12.79
N HIS A 154 7.08 -1.12 -12.97
CA HIS A 154 7.47 -0.15 -11.97
C HIS A 154 6.64 -0.29 -10.68
N VAL A 155 5.31 -0.34 -10.81
CA VAL A 155 4.43 -0.53 -9.65
C VAL A 155 4.62 -1.92 -9.03
N LEU A 156 4.87 -2.95 -9.84
CA LEU A 156 5.21 -4.31 -9.36
C LEU A 156 6.40 -4.28 -8.39
N HIS A 157 7.51 -3.67 -8.80
CA HIS A 157 8.72 -3.61 -7.96
C HIS A 157 8.52 -2.77 -6.70
N ILE A 158 7.85 -1.61 -6.81
CA ILE A 158 7.48 -0.79 -5.65
C ILE A 158 6.67 -1.62 -4.64
N MET A 159 5.61 -2.27 -5.13
CA MET A 159 4.71 -3.02 -4.28
C MET A 159 5.40 -4.22 -3.65
N ILE A 160 6.32 -4.90 -4.34
CA ILE A 160 7.13 -5.98 -3.74
C ILE A 160 7.96 -5.46 -2.56
N GLN A 161 8.64 -4.32 -2.68
CA GLN A 161 9.44 -3.76 -1.59
C GLN A 161 8.59 -3.39 -0.37
N ILE A 162 7.49 -2.64 -0.58
CA ILE A 162 6.58 -2.23 0.50
C ILE A 162 5.92 -3.45 1.15
N LEU A 163 5.46 -4.40 0.33
CA LEU A 163 4.79 -5.60 0.81
C LEU A 163 5.76 -6.54 1.54
N GLY A 164 7.04 -6.59 1.14
CA GLY A 164 8.05 -7.35 1.87
C GLY A 164 8.21 -6.84 3.30
N ILE A 165 8.49 -5.53 3.43
CA ILE A 165 8.66 -4.87 4.74
C ILE A 165 7.40 -5.05 5.63
N THR A 166 6.22 -4.87 5.05
CA THR A 166 4.96 -4.99 5.81
C THR A 166 4.55 -6.44 6.09
N ASN A 167 4.91 -7.39 5.23
CA ASN A 167 4.70 -8.81 5.46
C ASN A 167 5.56 -9.32 6.61
N ASP A 168 6.83 -8.89 6.69
CA ASP A 168 7.72 -9.25 7.80
C ASP A 168 7.16 -8.77 9.14
N LEU A 169 6.64 -7.55 9.20
CA LEU A 169 5.92 -7.04 10.37
C LEU A 169 4.67 -7.89 10.67
N CYS A 170 3.85 -8.19 9.65
CA CYS A 170 2.66 -9.01 9.82
C CYS A 170 2.98 -10.40 10.41
N GLN A 171 4.06 -11.04 9.95
CA GLN A 171 4.50 -12.33 10.46
C GLN A 171 5.06 -12.21 11.87
N ALA A 172 5.84 -11.15 12.14
CA ALA A 172 6.40 -10.91 13.46
C ALA A 172 5.30 -10.71 14.52
N LEU A 173 4.27 -9.92 14.22
CA LEU A 173 3.10 -9.65 15.07
C LEU A 173 2.22 -10.90 15.33
N GLN A 174 2.42 -11.99 14.57
CA GLN A 174 1.69 -13.24 14.74
C GLN A 174 2.48 -14.29 15.54
N ARG A 175 3.73 -14.00 15.93
CA ARG A 175 4.55 -14.94 16.72
C ARG A 175 4.00 -15.04 18.14
N LYS A 176 3.99 -16.25 18.69
CA LYS A 176 3.49 -16.52 20.05
C LYS A 176 4.31 -15.85 21.16
N SER A 177 5.56 -15.50 20.87
CA SER A 177 6.52 -14.94 21.84
C SER A 177 6.53 -13.41 21.85
N GLN A 178 5.52 -12.74 21.29
CA GLN A 178 5.49 -11.29 21.25
C GLN A 178 4.94 -10.66 22.53
N ASP A 179 5.54 -9.54 22.89
CA ASP A 179 5.05 -8.62 23.90
C ASP A 179 4.86 -7.22 23.30
N ILE A 180 4.11 -6.38 24.01
CA ILE A 180 3.72 -5.05 23.51
C ILE A 180 4.93 -4.15 23.26
N LEU A 181 6.00 -4.24 24.06
CA LEU A 181 7.19 -3.42 23.87
C LEU A 181 7.92 -3.85 22.60
N ASN A 182 8.10 -5.16 22.39
CA ASN A 182 8.70 -5.66 21.16
C ASN A 182 7.87 -5.32 19.92
N ASP A 183 6.54 -5.44 20.01
CA ASP A 183 5.63 -5.04 18.93
C ASP A 183 5.76 -3.56 18.59
N MET A 184 5.88 -2.68 19.59
CA MET A 184 6.11 -1.25 19.39
C MET A 184 7.45 -0.98 18.71
N HIS A 185 8.51 -1.69 19.11
CA HIS A 185 9.81 -1.60 18.45
C HIS A 185 9.76 -2.09 16.99
N LEU A 186 9.07 -3.19 16.72
CA LEU A 186 8.88 -3.72 15.37
C LEU A 186 8.16 -2.71 14.48
N VAL A 187 7.05 -2.13 14.96
CA VAL A 187 6.31 -1.09 14.23
C VAL A 187 7.17 0.14 13.97
N SER A 188 7.94 0.60 14.96
CA SER A 188 8.86 1.73 14.81
C SER A 188 9.95 1.44 13.77
N ASN A 189 10.54 0.25 13.80
CA ASN A 189 11.55 -0.18 12.84
C ASN A 189 10.97 -0.30 11.42
N THR A 190 9.78 -0.87 11.27
CA THR A 190 9.07 -0.92 9.98
C THR A 190 8.83 0.48 9.43
N LYS A 191 8.42 1.43 10.27
CA LYS A 191 8.26 2.84 9.85
C LYS A 191 9.58 3.43 9.35
N ILE A 192 10.68 3.20 10.07
CA ILE A 192 12.02 3.65 9.66
C ILE A 192 12.42 3.02 8.32
N LEU A 193 12.17 1.72 8.11
CA LEU A 193 12.48 1.04 6.86
C LEU A 193 11.70 1.61 5.68
N ILE A 194 10.39 1.85 5.83
CA ILE A 194 9.56 2.48 4.80
C ILE A 194 10.05 3.91 4.51
N GLN A 195 10.42 4.66 5.55
CA GLN A 195 10.96 6.01 5.40
C GLN A 195 12.29 6.01 4.65
N LYS A 196 13.22 5.10 5.00
CA LYS A 196 14.49 4.93 4.28
C LYS A 196 14.28 4.53 2.82
N LEU A 197 13.32 3.64 2.55
CA LEU A 197 12.98 3.26 1.17
C LEU A 197 12.53 4.48 0.35
N ARG A 198 11.78 5.40 0.97
CA ARG A 198 11.31 6.63 0.33
C ARG A 198 12.43 7.66 0.14
N ASP A 199 13.23 7.90 1.16
CA ASP A 199 14.19 9.00 1.17
C ASP A 199 15.47 8.64 0.39
N ASP A 200 15.97 7.41 0.58
CA ASP A 200 17.27 6.97 0.04
C ASP A 200 17.15 5.77 -0.92
N GLY A 201 16.05 5.00 -0.84
CA GLY A 201 15.89 3.74 -1.57
C GLY A 201 15.44 3.87 -3.03
N TRP A 202 15.04 5.06 -3.46
CA TRP A 202 14.48 5.29 -4.80
C TRP A 202 15.45 4.96 -5.94
N GLU A 203 16.72 5.35 -5.82
CA GLU A 203 17.70 5.14 -6.88
C GLU A 203 17.96 3.66 -7.14
N ASN A 204 18.10 2.88 -6.07
CA ASN A 204 18.31 1.44 -6.17
C ASN A 204 17.09 0.73 -6.77
N LEU A 205 15.89 1.12 -6.33
CA LEU A 205 14.63 0.60 -6.88
C LEU A 205 14.51 0.93 -8.39
N LEU A 206 14.82 2.16 -8.79
CA LEU A 206 14.78 2.56 -10.19
C LEU A 206 15.80 1.79 -11.03
N GLN A 207 17.01 1.57 -10.51
CA GLN A 207 18.01 0.74 -11.16
C GLN A 207 17.52 -0.70 -11.36
N GLN A 208 16.88 -1.30 -10.34
CA GLN A 208 16.27 -2.63 -10.45
C GLN A 208 15.21 -2.68 -11.54
N VAL A 209 14.29 -1.70 -11.56
CA VAL A 209 13.24 -1.60 -12.58
C VAL A 209 13.85 -1.44 -13.97
N LEU A 210 14.86 -0.59 -14.12
CA LEU A 210 15.51 -0.37 -15.42
C LEU A 210 16.28 -1.61 -15.89
N LEU A 211 16.96 -2.32 -14.98
CA LEU A 211 17.64 -3.57 -15.30
C LEU A 211 16.63 -4.63 -15.75
N PHE A 212 15.54 -4.80 -14.99
CA PHE A 212 14.44 -5.70 -15.35
C PHE A 212 13.89 -5.37 -16.74
N CYS A 213 13.54 -4.10 -17.00
CA CYS A 213 13.02 -3.70 -18.30
C CYS A 213 14.02 -3.92 -19.46
N ASN A 214 15.33 -3.79 -19.22
CA ASN A 214 16.33 -4.13 -20.25
C ASN A 214 16.34 -5.63 -20.53
N ASN A 215 16.33 -6.45 -19.48
CA ASN A 215 16.43 -7.91 -19.60
C ASN A 215 15.21 -8.52 -20.29
N HIS A 216 14.08 -7.81 -20.32
CA HIS A 216 12.83 -8.26 -20.92
C HIS A 216 12.42 -7.45 -22.16
N ASP A 217 13.32 -6.64 -22.73
CA ASP A 217 13.08 -5.78 -23.90
C ASP A 217 11.82 -4.89 -23.77
N ILE A 218 11.52 -4.46 -22.55
CA ILE A 218 10.36 -3.62 -22.25
C ILE A 218 10.65 -2.20 -22.69
N GLU A 219 9.81 -1.68 -23.58
CA GLU A 219 10.01 -0.38 -24.19
C GLU A 219 10.00 0.75 -23.14
N LYS A 220 11.16 1.39 -22.98
CA LYS A 220 11.38 2.52 -22.06
C LYS A 220 11.12 3.88 -22.73
N LEU A 221 10.75 3.87 -24.02
CA LEU A 221 10.90 5.01 -24.94
C LEU A 221 10.27 6.29 -24.41
N ASN A 222 9.20 6.18 -23.64
CA ASN A 222 8.44 7.33 -23.22
C ASN A 222 9.01 7.98 -21.94
N LEU A 223 9.61 7.22 -21.02
CA LEU A 223 10.22 7.80 -19.81
C LEU A 223 11.53 8.52 -20.12
N LYS A 224 12.47 7.90 -20.86
CA LYS A 224 13.77 8.52 -21.16
C LYS A 224 13.61 9.77 -22.03
N SER A 225 12.69 9.72 -22.99
CA SER A 225 12.40 10.88 -23.86
C SER A 225 11.70 12.00 -23.09
N GLN A 226 10.69 11.69 -22.27
CA GLN A 226 10.08 12.70 -21.39
C GLN A 226 11.08 13.25 -20.38
N LEU A 227 11.94 12.42 -19.78
CA LEU A 227 12.95 12.87 -18.82
C LEU A 227 13.98 13.77 -19.48
N ASN A 228 14.41 13.46 -20.71
CA ASN A 228 15.33 14.32 -21.45
C ASN A 228 14.67 15.65 -21.84
N LEU A 229 13.43 15.64 -22.32
CA LEU A 229 12.66 16.85 -22.62
C LEU A 229 12.43 17.70 -21.37
N PHE A 230 12.07 17.05 -20.26
CA PHE A 230 11.91 17.66 -18.95
C PHE A 230 13.21 18.26 -18.44
N LEU A 231 14.33 17.54 -18.51
CA LEU A 231 15.64 18.04 -18.09
C LEU A 231 16.14 19.20 -18.96
N LEU A 232 15.82 19.23 -20.25
CA LEU A 232 16.10 20.36 -21.14
C LEU A 232 15.25 21.56 -20.75
N GLU A 233 13.97 21.36 -20.47
CA GLU A 233 13.04 22.44 -20.12
C GLU A 233 13.29 22.98 -18.70
N ILE A 234 13.73 22.14 -17.77
CA ILE A 234 14.16 22.55 -16.41
C ILE A 234 15.33 23.53 -16.49
N LYS A 235 16.30 23.29 -17.38
CA LYS A 235 17.47 24.16 -17.53
C LYS A 235 17.12 25.57 -18.01
N GLU A 236 15.95 25.77 -18.62
CA GLU A 236 15.49 27.07 -19.11
C GLU A 236 14.59 27.81 -18.10
N HIS A 237 14.25 27.20 -16.96
CA HIS A 237 13.36 27.77 -15.96
C HIS A 237 14.07 28.08 -14.63
N PRO A 238 14.48 29.34 -14.38
CA PRO A 238 15.20 29.73 -13.16
C PRO A 238 14.41 29.61 -11.84
N GLN A 239 13.10 29.31 -11.90
CA GLN A 239 12.28 29.01 -10.71
C GLN A 239 12.60 27.63 -10.11
N LEU A 240 13.17 26.70 -10.90
CA LEU A 240 13.46 25.34 -10.46
C LEU A 240 14.72 25.20 -9.58
N ASP A 241 15.64 26.15 -9.63
CA ASP A 241 16.81 26.19 -8.73
C ASP A 241 16.40 26.34 -7.25
N SER A 242 15.13 26.71 -7.00
CA SER A 242 14.56 26.86 -5.66
C SER A 242 13.84 25.61 -5.12
N LEU A 243 13.61 24.58 -5.95
CA LEU A 243 12.90 23.37 -5.52
C LEU A 243 13.80 22.49 -4.66
N LYS A 244 13.45 22.35 -3.38
CA LYS A 244 14.24 21.60 -2.39
C LYS A 244 13.71 20.18 -2.16
N SER A 245 12.52 19.85 -2.66
CA SER A 245 11.87 18.57 -2.41
C SER A 245 11.06 18.05 -3.60
N ILE A 246 10.85 16.72 -3.64
CA ILE A 246 9.94 16.05 -4.59
C ILE A 246 8.50 16.58 -4.45
N SER A 247 8.10 17.02 -3.25
CA SER A 247 6.77 17.63 -3.04
C SER A 247 6.63 18.96 -3.77
N ASP A 248 7.71 19.76 -3.84
CA ASP A 248 7.69 21.04 -4.55
C ASP A 248 7.68 20.81 -6.07
N LEU A 249 8.38 19.77 -6.54
CA LEU A 249 8.31 19.31 -7.93
C LEU A 249 6.90 18.91 -8.33
N CYS A 250 6.19 18.16 -7.49
CA CYS A 250 4.81 17.75 -7.74
C CYS A 250 3.85 18.95 -7.78
N ARG A 251 4.05 19.93 -6.89
CA ARG A 251 3.25 21.15 -6.85
C ARG A 251 3.46 21.96 -8.12
N TRP A 252 4.71 22.13 -8.52
CA TRP A 252 5.08 22.83 -9.75
C TRP A 252 4.49 22.15 -11.00
N LEU A 253 4.57 20.81 -11.09
CA LEU A 253 3.97 20.04 -12.19
C LEU A 253 2.44 20.22 -12.28
N ALA A 254 1.77 20.35 -11.12
CA ALA A 254 0.34 20.59 -11.06
C ALA A 254 -0.04 22.04 -11.40
N GLU A 255 0.71 23.03 -10.90
CA GLU A 255 0.47 24.46 -11.13
C GLU A 255 0.74 24.90 -12.58
N THR A 256 1.65 24.21 -13.26
CA THR A 256 2.06 24.54 -14.64
C THR A 256 1.30 23.73 -15.70
N GLU A 257 0.32 22.89 -15.32
CA GLU A 257 -0.37 21.92 -16.19
C GLU A 257 0.57 20.94 -16.93
N LYS A 258 1.88 20.96 -16.60
CA LYS A 258 2.90 20.10 -17.19
C LYS A 258 2.78 18.64 -16.74
N GLY A 259 1.92 18.35 -15.77
CA GLY A 259 1.53 16.99 -15.41
C GLY A 259 0.87 16.21 -16.55
N GLU A 260 0.24 16.87 -17.52
CA GLU A 260 -0.32 16.19 -18.71
C GLU A 260 0.74 15.94 -19.79
N ILE A 261 1.71 16.85 -19.91
CA ILE A 261 2.80 16.79 -20.91
C ILE A 261 3.85 15.75 -20.48
N TYR A 262 4.25 15.78 -19.21
CA TYR A 262 5.18 14.85 -18.60
C TYR A 262 4.46 13.85 -17.70
N TYR A 263 3.40 13.24 -18.23
CA TYR A 263 2.53 12.35 -17.47
C TYR A 263 3.28 11.19 -16.79
N LEU A 264 4.41 10.73 -17.34
CA LEU A 264 5.22 9.70 -16.69
C LEU A 264 6.03 10.23 -15.52
N ILE A 265 6.51 11.48 -15.60
CA ILE A 265 7.27 12.14 -14.54
C ILE A 265 6.34 12.58 -13.42
N ASP A 266 5.22 13.22 -13.75
CA ASP A 266 4.18 13.57 -12.78
C ASP A 266 3.63 12.33 -12.07
N ARG A 267 3.37 11.26 -12.82
CA ARG A 267 2.92 10.00 -12.23
C ARG A 267 3.99 9.34 -11.36
N LEU A 268 5.25 9.39 -11.74
CA LEU A 268 6.38 8.86 -10.95
C LEU A 268 6.60 9.67 -9.67
N VAL A 269 6.55 11.00 -9.76
CA VAL A 269 6.60 11.92 -8.62
C VAL A 269 5.42 11.70 -7.68
N ARG A 270 4.20 11.57 -8.21
CA ARG A 270 3.01 11.24 -7.43
C ARG A 270 3.10 9.84 -6.83
N LEU A 271 3.63 8.85 -7.54
CA LEU A 271 3.88 7.50 -7.00
C LEU A 271 4.84 7.54 -5.81
N VAL A 272 5.93 8.30 -5.91
CA VAL A 272 6.89 8.51 -4.80
C VAL A 272 6.22 9.23 -3.62
N LEU A 273 5.39 10.23 -3.87
CA LEU A 273 4.67 10.99 -2.82
C LEU A 273 3.48 10.25 -2.21
N THR A 274 2.88 9.31 -2.94
CA THR A 274 1.78 8.46 -2.49
C THR A 274 2.25 7.22 -1.74
N LEU A 275 3.56 7.00 -1.62
CA LEU A 275 4.10 6.05 -0.66
C LEU A 275 3.61 6.43 0.76
N PRO A 276 2.91 5.51 1.46
CA PRO A 276 1.94 5.85 2.50
C PRO A 276 2.63 6.21 3.82
N VAL A 277 2.92 7.50 4.00
CA VAL A 277 3.16 8.08 5.34
C VAL A 277 2.43 9.42 5.51
N SER A 278 2.06 10.09 4.42
CA SER A 278 1.53 11.47 4.46
C SER A 278 0.04 11.58 4.80
N THR A 279 -0.76 10.53 4.62
CA THR A 279 -2.21 10.55 4.96
C THR A 279 -2.50 10.12 6.39
N ALA A 280 -1.48 9.70 7.16
CA ALA A 280 -1.66 9.22 8.53
C ALA A 280 -2.34 10.25 9.45
N THR A 281 -2.24 11.55 9.18
CA THR A 281 -2.93 12.58 9.98
C THR A 281 -4.40 12.73 9.59
N ALA A 282 -4.72 12.77 8.29
CA ALA A 282 -6.10 12.82 7.82
C ALA A 282 -6.87 11.55 8.20
N GLU A 283 -6.26 10.37 8.04
CA GLU A 283 -6.85 9.08 8.41
C GLU A 283 -6.97 8.90 9.93
N ARG A 284 -5.99 9.37 10.72
CA ARG A 284 -6.13 9.46 12.19
C ARG A 284 -7.30 10.34 12.59
N ALA A 285 -7.48 11.48 11.92
CA ALA A 285 -8.60 12.38 12.18
C ALA A 285 -9.95 11.73 11.87
N PHE A 286 -10.12 11.08 10.71
CA PHE A 286 -11.36 10.38 10.37
C PHE A 286 -11.64 9.16 11.28
N SER A 287 -10.61 8.41 11.66
CA SER A 287 -10.72 7.28 12.60
C SER A 287 -11.06 7.75 14.02
N ALA A 288 -10.40 8.81 14.50
CA ALA A 288 -10.70 9.46 15.77
C ALA A 288 -12.13 10.01 15.76
N MET A 289 -12.56 10.64 14.67
CA MET A 289 -13.91 11.17 14.50
C MET A 289 -14.95 10.06 14.61
N LYS A 290 -14.70 8.92 13.98
CA LYS A 290 -15.58 7.75 14.08
C LYS A 290 -15.66 7.23 15.51
N LEU A 291 -14.54 7.13 16.23
CA LEU A 291 -14.51 6.70 17.63
C LEU A 291 -15.24 7.69 18.56
N ILE A 292 -14.94 8.99 18.44
CA ILE A 292 -15.54 10.08 19.23
C ILE A 292 -17.06 10.17 18.97
N LYS A 293 -17.49 10.18 17.69
CA LYS A 293 -18.92 10.19 17.34
C LYS A 293 -19.65 8.91 17.77
N THR A 294 -19.01 7.75 17.73
CA THR A 294 -19.64 6.48 18.13
C THR A 294 -19.81 6.42 19.66
N ALA A 295 -18.85 6.94 20.43
CA ALA A 295 -18.91 6.95 21.89
C ALA A 295 -19.93 7.96 22.46
N LEU A 296 -20.14 9.10 21.81
CA LEU A 296 -20.89 10.25 22.34
C LEU A 296 -22.17 10.57 21.57
N ARG A 297 -22.83 9.55 21.02
CA ARG A 297 -23.78 9.58 19.91
C ARG A 297 -24.94 10.61 19.91
N ASN A 298 -25.19 11.39 20.97
CA ASN A 298 -26.40 12.23 21.09
C ASN A 298 -26.26 13.71 21.51
N ARG A 299 -25.07 14.32 21.68
CA ARG A 299 -24.99 15.73 22.21
C ARG A 299 -23.84 16.64 21.74
N MET A 300 -23.19 16.38 20.60
CA MET A 300 -22.00 17.17 20.21
C MET A 300 -22.31 18.20 19.12
N GLU A 301 -22.04 19.47 19.40
CA GLU A 301 -21.95 20.55 18.38
C GLU A 301 -20.59 20.48 17.66
N ASP A 302 -20.51 21.06 16.46
CA ASP A 302 -19.34 20.94 15.56
C ASP A 302 -18.04 21.49 16.17
N ASP A 303 -18.13 22.56 16.96
CA ASP A 303 -16.97 23.18 17.62
C ASP A 303 -16.37 22.25 18.69
N TYR A 304 -17.20 21.66 19.56
CA TYR A 304 -16.74 20.72 20.59
C TYR A 304 -16.15 19.43 19.99
N LEU A 305 -16.71 18.98 18.87
CA LEU A 305 -16.17 17.85 18.12
C LEU A 305 -14.78 18.16 17.56
N THR A 306 -14.60 19.37 17.01
CA THR A 306 -13.33 19.83 16.44
C THR A 306 -12.26 19.94 17.52
N ASP A 307 -12.57 20.56 18.66
CA ASP A 307 -11.66 20.69 19.79
C ASP A 307 -11.26 19.31 20.36
N SER A 308 -12.23 18.41 20.51
CA SER A 308 -11.99 17.04 20.99
C SER A 308 -11.12 16.23 20.01
N LEU A 309 -11.32 16.44 18.71
CA LEU A 309 -10.52 15.81 17.66
C LEU A 309 -9.08 16.28 17.71
N ILE A 310 -8.84 17.58 17.88
CA ILE A 310 -7.50 18.16 17.97
C ILE A 310 -6.74 17.54 19.15
N VAL A 311 -7.34 17.52 20.34
CA VAL A 311 -6.71 16.94 21.53
C VAL A 311 -6.41 15.44 21.35
N TYR A 312 -7.31 14.69 20.70
CA TYR A 312 -7.14 13.25 20.51
C TYR A 312 -6.10 12.90 19.43
N VAL A 313 -6.08 13.64 18.32
CA VAL A 313 -5.10 13.46 17.22
C VAL A 313 -3.71 13.89 17.67
N GLU A 314 -3.62 15.00 18.41
CA GLU A 314 -2.37 15.57 18.95
C GLU A 314 -2.10 15.17 20.40
N LYS A 315 -2.58 13.98 20.82
CA LYS A 315 -2.42 13.47 22.20
C LYS A 315 -0.96 13.36 22.69
N GLY A 316 0.02 13.41 21.78
CA GLY A 316 1.43 13.49 22.13
C GLY A 316 1.77 14.85 22.74
N ILE A 317 1.33 15.93 22.08
CA ILE A 317 1.49 17.32 22.55
C ILE A 317 0.55 17.57 23.74
N ALA A 318 -0.68 17.05 23.70
CA ALA A 318 -1.64 17.20 24.79
C ALA A 318 -1.13 16.67 26.15
N LYS A 319 -0.23 15.67 26.14
CA LYS A 319 0.40 15.11 27.34
C LYS A 319 1.47 16.00 27.95
N GLU A 320 1.98 16.98 27.21
CA GLU A 320 2.97 17.94 27.71
C GLU A 320 2.32 19.06 28.53
N PHE A 321 0.99 19.22 28.40
CA PHE A 321 0.24 20.16 29.23
C PHE A 321 -0.17 19.50 30.55
N ASP A 322 0.12 20.20 31.65
CA ASP A 322 -0.33 19.81 32.98
C ASP A 322 -1.82 20.17 33.18
N ILE A 323 -2.59 19.21 33.67
CA ILE A 323 -4.04 19.36 33.87
C ILE A 323 -4.31 20.43 34.93
N ASP A 324 -3.52 20.46 36.00
CA ASP A 324 -3.70 21.41 37.09
C ASP A 324 -3.39 22.84 36.61
N SER A 325 -2.33 23.01 35.80
CA SER A 325 -2.05 24.28 35.12
C SER A 325 -3.17 24.74 34.18
N ILE A 326 -3.83 23.82 33.44
CA ILE A 326 -4.97 24.17 32.57
C ILE A 326 -6.18 24.61 33.41
N ILE A 327 -6.44 23.91 34.52
CA ILE A 327 -7.54 24.24 35.44
C ILE A 327 -7.31 25.63 36.07
N ASP A 328 -6.09 25.92 36.50
CA ASP A 328 -5.72 27.20 37.10
C ASP A 328 -5.80 28.34 36.09
N GLU A 329 -5.33 28.12 34.85
CA GLU A 329 -5.49 29.10 33.77
C GLU A 329 -6.97 29.33 33.44
N PHE A 330 -7.77 28.26 33.37
CA PHE A 330 -9.21 28.35 33.14
C PHE A 330 -9.92 29.10 34.27
N ALA A 331 -9.56 28.83 35.52
CA ALA A 331 -10.10 29.52 36.70
C ALA A 331 -9.68 31.00 36.76
N SER A 332 -8.50 31.33 36.24
CA SER A 332 -7.99 32.71 36.17
C SER A 332 -8.70 33.58 35.12
N LYS A 333 -9.39 32.97 34.14
CA LYS A 333 -10.16 33.69 33.12
C LYS A 333 -11.45 34.25 33.73
N LYS A 334 -11.36 35.47 34.27
CA LYS A 334 -12.49 36.28 34.76
C LYS A 334 -13.39 36.69 33.60
N ASP A 335 -14.34 35.82 33.28
CA ASP A 335 -15.76 36.11 33.10
C ASP A 335 -16.39 34.93 32.35
N ARG A 336 -17.32 34.25 33.02
CA ARG A 336 -18.45 33.54 32.39
C ARG A 336 -19.36 33.00 33.49
N ARG A 337 -20.46 33.71 33.75
CA ARG A 337 -21.64 33.12 34.38
C ARG A 337 -22.16 31.99 33.48
N SER A 338 -21.74 30.76 33.69
CA SER A 338 -22.45 29.60 33.15
C SER A 338 -23.64 29.31 34.07
N LEU A 339 -24.84 29.67 33.62
CA LEU A 339 -26.06 29.14 34.20
C LEU A 339 -26.07 27.62 33.97
N LEU A 340 -25.62 26.86 34.97
CA LEU A 340 -25.89 25.43 35.07
C LEU A 340 -27.42 25.24 35.14
N LYS A 341 -28.07 25.11 33.98
CA LYS A 341 -29.44 24.59 33.91
C LYS A 341 -29.39 23.12 34.31
N ILE A 342 -29.56 22.88 35.61
CA ILE A 342 -29.90 21.57 36.16
C ILE A 342 -31.22 21.16 35.51
N TRP A 343 -31.18 20.17 34.62
CA TRP A 343 -32.38 19.50 34.13
C TRP A 343 -32.98 18.71 35.29
N ARG A 344 -33.97 19.31 35.98
CA ARG A 344 -34.85 18.55 36.86
C ARG A 344 -35.65 17.58 35.98
N THR A 345 -35.40 16.30 36.17
CA THR A 345 -36.28 15.21 35.75
C THR A 345 -37.60 15.36 36.49
N ASN A 346 -38.67 15.75 35.77
CA ASN A 346 -40.03 15.57 36.25
C ASN A 346 -40.50 14.16 35.83
N LYS A 347 -41.16 13.50 36.78
CA LYS A 347 -41.80 12.19 36.68
C LYS A 347 -42.73 12.06 35.48
#